data_AF-A0A9X4MUY9-F1
#
_entry.id   AF-A0A9X4MUY9-F1
#
_cell.length_a   1.000
_cell.length_b   1.000
_cell.length_c   1.000
_cell.angle_alpha   90.00
_cell.angle_beta   90.00
_cell.angle_gamma   90.00
#
_symmetry.space_group_name_H-M   'P 1'
#
loop_
_entity.id
_entity.type
_entity.pdbx_description
1 polymer ?
#
loop_
_entity_poly.entity_id
_entity_poly.type
_entity_poly.pdbx_seq_one_letter_code
_entity_poly.pdbx_strand_id
1 'polypeptide(L)'
;MKKKCKIFRIIKWIAVVILSLLTVFFLVRAIGKAIYNQTPAGGINESMYIDVNGTKQWISIYGEDIDNPVLLYLHGGPGSSTSHLDYVITRKWADVYTIVTWD
;
A
#
# COMPACT_ATOMS: atom_id res chain seq x y z
N MET A 1 34.38 -37.66 8.16
CA MET A 1 32.90 -37.72 8.02
C MET A 1 32.13 -36.87 9.05
N LYS A 2 32.41 -36.97 10.37
CA LYS A 2 31.63 -36.27 11.43
C LYS A 2 31.55 -34.72 11.31
N LYS A 3 32.62 -34.05 10.85
CA LYS A 3 32.63 -32.57 10.64
C LYS A 3 31.70 -32.11 9.51
N LYS A 4 31.68 -32.81 8.37
CA LYS A 4 30.75 -32.54 7.24
C LYS A 4 29.29 -32.67 7.69
N CYS A 5 28.99 -33.66 8.53
CA CYS A 5 27.67 -33.87 9.12
C CYS A 5 27.23 -32.72 10.07
N LYS A 6 28.15 -32.17 10.87
CA LYS A 6 27.88 -30.99 11.73
C LYS A 6 27.58 -29.73 10.92
N ILE A 7 28.33 -29.47 9.85
CA ILE A 7 28.12 -28.31 8.96
C ILE A 7 26.75 -28.40 8.28
N PHE A 8 26.41 -29.57 7.72
CA PHE A 8 25.10 -29.78 7.09
C PHE A 8 23.95 -29.55 8.07
N ARG A 9 24.12 -29.96 9.34
CA ARG A 9 23.14 -29.70 10.41
C ARG A 9 22.96 -28.21 10.70
N ILE A 10 24.05 -27.43 10.70
CA ILE A 10 24.00 -25.97 10.92
C ILE A 10 23.28 -25.29 9.75
N ILE A 11 23.65 -25.62 8.51
CA ILE A 11 23.01 -25.06 7.30
C ILE A 11 21.51 -25.36 7.29
N LYS A 12 21.11 -26.59 7.66
CA LYS A 12 19.69 -26.96 7.78
C LYS A 12 18.96 -26.06 8.77
N TRP A 13 19.52 -25.81 9.95
CA TRP A 13 18.89 -24.94 10.95
C TRP A 13 18.82 -23.48 10.49
N ILE A 14 19.87 -22.97 9.84
CA ILE A 14 19.85 -21.63 9.24
C ILE A 14 18.74 -21.53 8.18
N ALA A 15 18.63 -22.51 7.29
CA ALA A 15 17.58 -22.54 6.28
C ALA A 15 16.18 -22.58 6.90
N VAL A 16 15.98 -23.37 7.98
CA VAL A 16 14.70 -23.43 8.71
C VAL A 16 14.37 -22.08 9.35
N VAL A 17 15.35 -21.39 9.95
CA VAL A 17 15.14 -20.06 10.54
C VAL A 17 14.83 -19.02 9.46
N ILE A 18 15.53 -19.04 8.33
CA ILE A 18 15.24 -18.13 7.21
C ILE A 18 13.83 -18.40 6.68
N LEU A 19 13.47 -19.66 6.48
CA LEU A 19 12.15 -20.04 6.00
C LEU A 19 11.04 -19.62 6.98
N SER A 20 11.25 -19.79 8.29
CA SER A 20 10.26 -19.37 9.29
C SER A 20 10.09 -17.85 9.30
N LEU A 21 11.19 -17.08 9.24
CA LEU A 21 11.15 -15.62 9.15
C LEU A 21 10.43 -15.14 7.89
N LEU A 22 10.72 -15.74 6.72
CA LEU A 22 10.03 -15.42 5.48
C LEU A 22 8.53 -15.74 5.58
N THR A 23 8.18 -16.89 6.15
CA THR A 23 6.79 -17.30 6.35
C THR A 23 6.04 -16.28 7.20
N VAL A 24 6.62 -15.87 8.34
CA VAL A 24 6.05 -14.83 9.21
C VAL A 24 5.92 -13.50 8.47
N PHE A 25 6.94 -13.09 7.71
CA PHE A 25 6.91 -11.85 6.92
C PHE A 25 5.75 -11.83 5.93
N PHE A 26 5.56 -12.91 5.16
CA PHE A 26 4.46 -13.01 4.20
C PHE A 26 3.09 -13.10 4.88
N LEU A 27 2.98 -13.78 6.02
CA LEU A 27 1.74 -13.82 6.81
C LEU A 27 1.33 -12.42 7.30
N VAL A 28 2.26 -11.67 7.89
CA VAL A 28 2.00 -10.29 8.35
C VAL A 28 1.57 -9.39 7.18
N ARG A 29 2.25 -9.51 6.03
CA ARG A 29 1.87 -8.78 4.80
C ARG A 29 0.48 -9.16 4.30
N ALA A 30 0.12 -10.44 4.32
CA ALA A 30 -1.18 -10.93 3.87
C ALA A 30 -2.31 -10.41 4.78
N ILE A 31 -2.13 -10.45 6.11
CA ILE A 31 -3.09 -9.91 7.07
C ILE A 31 -3.24 -8.40 6.90
N GLY A 32 -2.13 -7.67 6.80
CA GLY A 32 -2.16 -6.23 6.55
C GLY A 32 -2.94 -5.89 5.29
N LYS A 33 -2.64 -6.57 4.17
CA LYS A 33 -3.39 -6.37 2.92
C LYS A 33 -4.89 -6.66 3.09
N ALA A 34 -5.27 -7.73 3.79
CA ALA A 34 -6.68 -8.07 3.98
C ALA A 34 -7.46 -7.01 4.77
N ILE A 35 -6.80 -6.32 5.72
CA ILE A 35 -7.40 -5.25 6.51
C ILE A 35 -7.44 -3.93 5.72
N TYR A 36 -6.33 -3.55 5.09
CA TYR A 36 -6.20 -2.23 4.44
C TYR A 36 -6.75 -2.17 3.00
N ASN A 37 -7.02 -3.29 2.33
CA ASN A 37 -7.63 -3.27 0.99
C ASN A 37 -9.15 -3.09 1.01
N GLN A 38 -9.77 -2.99 2.18
CA GLN A 38 -11.21 -2.78 2.28
C GLN A 38 -11.51 -1.28 2.30
N THR A 39 -12.48 -0.86 1.51
CA THR A 39 -13.06 0.47 1.63
C THR A 39 -13.79 0.56 2.98
N PRO A 40 -13.51 1.57 3.81
CA PRO A 40 -14.25 1.79 5.05
C PRO A 40 -15.76 1.87 4.81
N ALA A 41 -16.56 1.43 5.78
CA ALA A 41 -18.01 1.56 5.67
C ALA A 41 -18.40 3.04 5.65
N GLY A 42 -19.02 3.50 4.55
CA GLY A 42 -19.31 4.92 4.34
C GLY A 42 -18.17 5.71 3.70
N GLY A 43 -17.01 5.08 3.50
CA GLY A 43 -15.86 5.69 2.82
C GLY A 43 -15.86 5.44 1.30
N ILE A 44 -14.81 5.95 0.66
CA ILE A 44 -14.56 5.80 -0.79
C ILE A 44 -13.11 5.38 -1.03
N ASN A 45 -12.90 4.52 -2.03
CA ASN A 45 -11.58 4.08 -2.48
C ASN A 45 -11.65 3.72 -3.97
N GLU A 46 -11.46 4.73 -4.82
CA GLU A 46 -11.61 4.60 -6.27
C GLU A 46 -10.42 5.24 -6.99
N SER A 47 -10.00 4.66 -8.11
CA SER A 47 -9.01 5.26 -9.00
C SER A 47 -9.50 5.15 -10.43
N MET A 48 -9.42 6.25 -11.16
CA MET A 48 -10.02 6.34 -12.50
C MET A 48 -9.36 7.43 -13.35
N TYR A 49 -9.53 7.29 -14.66
CA TYR A 49 -9.29 8.40 -15.58
C TYR A 49 -10.54 9.26 -15.68
N ILE A 50 -10.36 10.57 -15.56
CA ILE A 50 -11.38 11.59 -15.85
C ILE A 50 -11.01 12.33 -17.13
N ASP A 51 -12.02 12.80 -17.87
CA ASP A 51 -11.82 13.70 -19.01
C ASP A 51 -11.81 15.14 -18.50
N VAL A 52 -10.71 15.84 -18.75
CA VAL A 52 -10.57 17.27 -18.43
C VAL A 52 -10.09 17.97 -19.70
N ASN A 53 -10.98 18.76 -20.30
CA ASN A 53 -10.72 19.51 -21.54
C ASN A 53 -10.22 18.61 -22.69
N GLY A 54 -10.77 17.41 -22.85
CA GLY A 54 -10.39 16.47 -23.91
C GLY A 54 -9.08 15.71 -23.65
N THR A 55 -8.50 15.83 -22.46
CA THR A 55 -7.35 15.06 -22.01
C THR A 55 -7.74 14.15 -20.86
N LYS A 56 -7.36 12.86 -20.95
CA LYS A 56 -7.55 11.92 -19.84
C LYS A 56 -6.51 12.18 -18.76
N GLN A 57 -6.95 12.45 -17.54
CA GLN A 57 -6.11 12.68 -16.37
C GLN A 57 -6.44 11.65 -15.29
N TRP A 58 -5.45 11.23 -14.50
CA TRP A 58 -5.65 10.19 -13.51
C TRP A 58 -5.93 10.80 -12.14
N ILE A 59 -6.94 10.27 -11.46
CA ILE A 59 -7.22 10.61 -10.06
C ILE A 59 -7.35 9.35 -9.22
N SER A 60 -6.97 9.45 -7.95
CA SER A 60 -7.31 8.47 -6.93
C SER A 60 -8.01 9.15 -5.77
N ILE A 61 -9.13 8.59 -5.33
CA ILE A 61 -9.99 9.11 -4.29
C ILE A 61 -9.96 8.14 -3.12
N TYR A 62 -9.58 8.63 -1.93
CA TYR A 62 -9.63 7.85 -0.70
C TYR A 62 -10.13 8.70 0.47
N GLY A 63 -11.13 8.20 1.19
CA GLY A 63 -11.69 8.84 2.39
C GLY A 63 -12.38 7.80 3.27
N GLU A 64 -12.33 7.97 4.59
CA GLU A 64 -13.03 7.06 5.52
C GLU A 64 -14.54 7.36 5.63
N ASP A 65 -14.96 8.56 5.27
CA ASP A 65 -16.34 9.03 5.25
C ASP A 65 -16.55 9.98 4.06
N ILE A 66 -17.53 9.71 3.20
CA ILE A 66 -17.85 10.56 2.04
C ILE A 66 -18.40 11.95 2.41
N ASP A 67 -18.88 12.13 3.65
CA ASP A 67 -19.35 13.42 4.16
C ASP A 67 -18.20 14.33 4.64
N ASN A 68 -16.97 13.81 4.72
CA ASN A 68 -15.79 14.61 5.02
C ASN A 68 -15.51 15.66 3.92
N PRO A 69 -14.96 16.83 4.28
CA PRO A 69 -14.55 17.83 3.29
C PRO A 69 -13.52 17.26 2.30
N VAL A 70 -13.60 17.70 1.04
CA VAL A 70 -12.69 17.25 -0.02
C VAL A 70 -11.34 17.97 0.08
N LEU A 71 -10.25 17.22 0.04
CA LEU A 71 -8.88 17.72 -0.06
C LEU A 71 -8.26 17.29 -1.39
N LEU A 72 -8.00 18.25 -2.28
CA LEU A 72 -7.23 18.01 -3.50
C LEU A 72 -5.73 18.02 -3.18
N TYR A 73 -5.06 16.90 -3.38
CA TYR A 73 -3.63 16.74 -3.23
C TYR A 73 -2.97 16.71 -4.62
N LEU A 74 -2.14 17.73 -4.88
CA LEU A 74 -1.33 17.81 -6.09
C LEU A 74 0.11 17.48 -5.73
N HIS A 75 0.66 16.46 -6.39
CA HIS A 75 2.05 16.13 -6.23
C HIS A 75 2.96 17.14 -6.94
N GLY A 76 4.24 17.13 -6.57
CA GLY A 76 5.25 17.93 -7.23
C GLY A 76 5.67 17.34 -8.58
N GLY A 77 6.97 17.21 -8.80
CA GLY A 77 7.50 16.60 -10.00
C GLY A 77 8.98 16.95 -10.19
N PRO A 78 9.48 17.05 -11.44
CA PRO A 78 8.70 17.08 -12.68
C PRO A 78 8.39 15.69 -13.29
N GLY A 79 7.17 15.52 -13.80
CA GLY A 79 6.82 14.49 -14.79
C GLY A 79 6.66 13.04 -14.30
N SER A 80 6.50 12.80 -13.01
CA SER A 80 6.25 11.46 -12.45
C SER A 80 4.95 11.45 -11.68
N SER A 81 4.12 10.43 -11.91
CA SER A 81 2.93 10.16 -11.09
C SER A 81 3.31 9.64 -9.71
N THR A 82 2.57 10.04 -8.69
CA THR A 82 2.81 9.64 -7.30
C THR A 82 1.62 8.98 -6.64
N SER A 83 0.46 8.85 -7.30
CA SER A 83 -0.73 8.22 -6.68
C SER A 83 -0.46 6.86 -6.02
N HIS A 84 0.49 6.08 -6.54
CA HIS A 84 0.89 4.79 -5.97
C HIS A 84 1.64 4.89 -4.62
N LEU A 85 2.23 6.04 -4.30
CA LEU A 85 2.92 6.33 -3.04
C LEU A 85 2.13 7.25 -2.14
N ASP A 86 1.27 8.11 -2.71
CA ASP A 86 0.59 9.17 -1.98
C ASP A 86 -0.22 8.63 -0.81
N TYR A 87 -0.87 7.46 -0.96
CA TYR A 87 -1.60 6.79 0.12
C TYR A 87 -0.76 6.64 1.40
N VAL A 88 0.55 6.35 1.29
CA VAL A 88 1.41 6.19 2.48
C VAL A 88 1.49 7.47 3.31
N ILE A 89 1.43 8.62 2.65
CA ILE A 89 1.53 9.96 3.24
C ILE A 89 0.15 10.46 3.66
N THR A 90 -0.84 10.29 2.79
CA THR A 90 -2.15 10.92 2.90
C THR A 90 -3.16 10.09 3.69
N ARG A 91 -2.97 8.77 3.86
CA ARG A 91 -3.95 7.88 4.52
C ARG A 91 -4.42 8.34 5.91
N LYS A 92 -3.59 9.08 6.66
CA LYS A 92 -3.93 9.58 8.00
C LYS A 92 -4.75 10.87 7.98
N TRP A 93 -4.79 11.55 6.85
CA TRP A 93 -5.69 12.69 6.65
C TRP A 93 -7.08 12.23 6.21
N ALA A 94 -7.21 10.97 5.76
CA ALA A 94 -8.48 10.39 5.32
C ALA A 94 -9.50 10.23 6.46
N ASP A 95 -9.02 10.21 7.70
CA ASP A 95 -9.81 10.24 8.93
C ASP A 95 -10.69 11.52 9.01
N VAL A 96 -10.31 12.61 8.33
CA VAL A 96 -11.01 13.91 8.39
C VAL A 96 -11.23 14.59 7.02
N TYR A 97 -10.69 14.03 5.94
CA TYR A 97 -10.85 14.52 4.57
C TYR A 97 -11.19 13.37 3.62
N THR A 98 -11.95 13.66 2.56
CA THR A 98 -11.97 12.83 1.36
C THR A 98 -10.87 13.32 0.42
N ILE A 99 -9.80 12.55 0.27
CA ILE A 99 -8.59 12.98 -0.43
C ILE A 99 -8.69 12.58 -1.89
N VAL A 100 -8.42 13.54 -2.78
CA VAL A 100 -8.28 13.32 -4.22
C VAL A 100 -6.82 13.57 -4.59
N THR A 101 -6.07 12.53 -4.94
CA THR A 101 -4.74 12.67 -5.57
C THR A 101 -4.93 12.80 -7.07
N TRP A 102 -4.09 13.63 -7.70
CA TRP A 102 -4.18 13.93 -9.13
C TRP A 102 -2.79 13.80 -9.76
N ASP A 103 -2.68 12.98 -10.81
CA ASP A 103 -1.49 12.84 -11.66
C ASP A 103 -1.71 13.41 -13.08
#